data_AF-A0A7V9Q5W1-F1
#
_entry.id   AF-A0A7V9Q5W1-F1
#
_cell.length_a   1.000
_cell.length_b   1.000
_cell.length_c   1.000
_cell.angle_alpha   90.00
_cell.angle_beta   90.00
_cell.angle_gamma   90.00
#
_symmetry.space_group_name_H-M   'P 1'
#
loop_
_entity.id
_entity.type
_entity.pdbx_description
1 polymer ?
#
loop_
_entity_poly.entity_id
_entity_poly.type
_entity_poly.pdbx_seq_one_letter_code
_entity_poly.pdbx_strand_id
1 'polypeptide(L)'
;TTGAYRAVEFIKANIKLEGVEKASVEDSKKVVEICTQYAQKGMFNIFLTVFFSTLAFAFVEPYFFIGYLISIAIFGLYQAIFMANAGGAWDNAKKIVEVELKQKGTPLHDACVVGDTVGDPFKDTSSVALNPVIKFTTLFGLLAVELAVELTRTQGSTLTHALAAVFFLISAFFVWRSFYGMRIGAEGAPTVPAGMGEMGTDTEGLAQR
;
A
#
# COMPACT_ATOMS: atom_id res chain seq x y z
N THR A 1 3.22 -8.63 9.06
CA THR A 1 3.93 -7.37 8.77
C THR A 1 4.21 -7.24 7.28
N THR A 2 4.50 -6.04 6.75
CA THR A 2 4.54 -5.68 5.31
C THR A 2 5.98 -5.47 4.80
N GLY A 3 6.16 -5.10 3.52
CA GLY A 3 7.47 -4.94 2.87
C GLY A 3 8.45 -4.01 3.61
N ALA A 4 7.95 -2.90 4.20
CA ALA A 4 8.78 -1.99 5.00
C ALA A 4 9.39 -2.69 6.23
N TYR A 5 8.63 -3.56 6.90
CA TYR A 5 9.13 -4.33 8.04
C TYR A 5 10.23 -5.32 7.61
N ARG A 6 10.06 -6.02 6.48
CA ARG A 6 11.12 -6.92 5.96
C ARG A 6 12.38 -6.18 5.59
N ALA A 7 12.25 -5.01 4.97
CA ALA A 7 13.40 -4.17 4.65
C ALA A 7 14.13 -3.77 5.95
N VAL A 8 13.39 -3.34 6.99
CA VAL A 8 13.97 -3.00 8.30
C VAL A 8 14.62 -4.21 8.97
N GLU A 9 14.00 -5.38 8.97
CA GLU A 9 14.61 -6.61 9.52
C GLU A 9 15.88 -7.01 8.77
N PHE A 10 15.86 -6.93 7.44
CA PHE A 10 17.03 -7.21 6.62
C PHE A 10 18.17 -6.23 6.92
N ILE A 11 17.86 -4.93 7.01
CA ILE A 11 18.84 -3.88 7.35
C ILE A 11 19.44 -4.16 8.74
N LYS A 12 18.62 -4.44 9.75
CA LYS A 12 19.09 -4.75 11.11
C LYS A 12 20.00 -5.97 11.15
N ALA A 13 19.67 -7.01 10.38
CA ALA A 13 20.42 -8.26 10.39
C ALA A 13 21.72 -8.23 9.57
N ASN A 14 21.78 -7.39 8.51
CA ASN A 14 22.85 -7.49 7.50
C ASN A 14 23.67 -6.19 7.33
N ILE A 15 23.17 -5.03 7.77
CA ILE A 15 23.87 -3.75 7.61
C ILE A 15 24.31 -3.22 8.98
N LYS A 16 25.63 -3.20 9.21
CA LYS A 16 26.22 -2.58 10.40
C LYS A 16 26.20 -1.06 10.27
N LEU A 17 25.19 -0.43 10.86
CA LEU A 17 24.97 1.02 10.76
C LEU A 17 25.95 1.86 11.61
N GLU A 18 26.72 1.22 12.49
CA GLU A 18 27.64 1.88 13.45
C GLU A 18 29.05 2.15 12.89
N GLY A 19 29.38 1.65 11.69
CA GLY A 19 30.68 1.89 11.03
C GLY A 19 30.66 3.03 10.00
N VAL A 20 31.86 3.52 9.63
CA VAL A 20 32.08 4.49 8.52
C VAL A 20 32.01 3.80 7.14
N GLU A 21 31.98 2.46 7.12
CA GLU A 21 31.86 1.69 5.88
C GLU A 21 30.47 1.86 5.27
N LYS A 22 30.45 2.37 4.03
CA LYS A 22 29.24 2.39 3.21
C LYS A 22 28.71 0.95 3.10
N ALA A 23 27.38 0.80 3.25
CA ALA A 23 26.72 -0.48 3.04
C ALA A 23 27.18 -1.11 1.71
N SER A 24 27.39 -2.43 1.71
CA SER A 24 27.86 -3.11 0.51
C SER A 24 26.84 -2.93 -0.62
N VAL A 25 27.34 -2.86 -1.86
CA VAL A 25 26.47 -2.77 -3.05
C VAL A 25 25.55 -3.99 -3.13
N GLU A 26 25.99 -5.14 -2.60
CA GLU A 26 25.20 -6.37 -2.57
C GLU A 26 24.01 -6.27 -1.60
N ASP A 27 24.21 -5.76 -0.38
CA ASP A 27 23.13 -5.62 0.60
C ASP A 27 22.11 -4.57 0.16
N SER A 28 22.60 -3.50 -0.48
CA SER A 28 21.73 -2.47 -1.08
C SER A 28 20.84 -3.07 -2.19
N LYS A 29 21.40 -3.93 -3.04
CA LYS A 29 20.63 -4.64 -4.09
C LYS A 29 19.56 -5.56 -3.50
N LYS A 30 19.87 -6.28 -2.41
CA LYS A 30 18.91 -7.16 -1.73
C LYS A 30 17.73 -6.38 -1.14
N VAL A 31 17.97 -5.21 -0.54
CA VAL A 31 16.87 -4.33 -0.06
C VAL A 31 15.98 -3.88 -1.22
N VAL A 32 16.56 -3.44 -2.34
CA VAL A 32 15.81 -3.04 -3.54
C VAL A 32 14.99 -4.19 -4.11
N GLU A 33 15.54 -5.40 -4.14
CA GLU A 33 14.84 -6.60 -4.61
C GLU A 33 13.61 -6.91 -3.74
N ILE A 34 13.78 -6.89 -2.41
CA ILE A 34 12.68 -7.10 -1.46
C ILE A 34 11.57 -6.08 -1.72
N CYS A 35 11.90 -4.79 -1.75
CA CYS A 35 10.92 -3.74 -2.00
C CYS A 35 10.21 -3.92 -3.35
N THR A 36 10.95 -4.30 -4.40
CA THR A 36 10.40 -4.50 -5.75
C THR A 36 9.42 -5.66 -5.80
N GLN A 37 9.79 -6.82 -5.24
CA GLN A 37 8.92 -8.00 -5.23
C GLN A 37 7.61 -7.73 -4.47
N TYR A 38 7.68 -7.01 -3.34
CA TYR A 38 6.50 -6.64 -2.57
C TYR A 38 5.63 -5.62 -3.29
N ALA A 39 6.23 -4.60 -3.90
CA ALA A 39 5.51 -3.60 -4.68
C ALA A 39 4.75 -4.24 -5.85
N GLN A 40 5.40 -5.13 -6.62
CA GLN A 40 4.78 -5.82 -7.76
C GLN A 40 3.62 -6.71 -7.33
N LYS A 41 3.80 -7.54 -6.28
CA LYS A 41 2.74 -8.41 -5.75
C LYS A 41 1.55 -7.59 -5.23
N GLY A 42 1.83 -6.49 -4.52
CA GLY A 42 0.80 -5.58 -4.03
C GLY A 42 0.01 -4.92 -5.15
N MET A 43 0.71 -4.38 -6.16
CA MET A 43 0.11 -3.73 -7.33
C MET A 43 -0.81 -4.67 -8.11
N PHE A 44 -0.40 -5.93 -8.28
CA PHE A 44 -1.22 -6.93 -8.95
C PHE A 44 -2.51 -7.25 -8.17
N ASN A 45 -2.41 -7.43 -6.85
CA ASN A 45 -3.57 -7.72 -6.00
C ASN A 45 -4.58 -6.56 -6.01
N ILE A 46 -4.13 -5.31 -5.88
CA ILE A 46 -5.03 -4.14 -5.89
C ILE A 46 -5.67 -3.92 -7.26
N PHE A 47 -4.92 -4.15 -8.35
CA PHE A 47 -5.47 -4.07 -9.70
C PHE A 47 -6.63 -5.07 -9.89
N LEU A 48 -6.43 -6.34 -9.54
CA LEU A 48 -7.49 -7.35 -9.67
C LEU A 48 -8.68 -7.06 -8.76
N THR A 49 -8.43 -6.53 -7.56
CA THR A 49 -9.50 -6.09 -6.66
C THR A 49 -10.39 -5.05 -7.35
N VAL A 50 -9.79 -3.97 -7.86
CA VAL A 50 -10.52 -2.86 -8.51
C VAL A 50 -11.18 -3.32 -9.82
N PHE A 51 -10.48 -4.12 -10.62
CA PHE A 51 -11.02 -4.66 -11.88
C PHE A 51 -12.29 -5.48 -11.65
N PHE A 52 -12.23 -6.48 -10.77
CA PHE A 52 -13.38 -7.35 -10.52
C PHE A 52 -14.47 -6.68 -9.68
N SER A 53 -14.15 -5.74 -8.78
CA SER A 53 -15.19 -4.98 -8.07
C SER A 53 -15.99 -4.09 -9.01
N THR A 54 -15.31 -3.47 -9.99
CA THR A 54 -15.96 -2.63 -10.99
C THR A 54 -16.94 -3.45 -11.83
N LEU A 55 -16.51 -4.62 -12.33
CA LEU A 55 -17.39 -5.55 -13.03
C LEU A 55 -18.54 -6.04 -12.16
N ALA A 56 -18.26 -6.47 -10.92
CA ALA A 56 -19.28 -6.95 -10.01
C ALA A 56 -20.40 -5.91 -9.80
N PHE A 57 -20.04 -4.68 -9.45
CA PHE A 57 -21.04 -3.65 -9.17
C PHE A 57 -21.79 -3.19 -10.41
N ALA A 58 -21.13 -3.09 -11.57
CA ALA A 58 -21.79 -2.78 -12.83
C ALA A 58 -22.82 -3.86 -13.23
N PHE A 59 -22.54 -5.13 -12.96
CA PHE A 59 -23.39 -6.27 -13.30
C PHE A 59 -24.51 -6.53 -12.28
N VAL A 60 -24.37 -6.04 -11.03
CA VAL A 60 -25.46 -6.12 -10.04
C VAL A 60 -26.64 -5.26 -10.49
N GLU A 61 -26.39 -3.97 -10.69
CA GLU A 61 -27.40 -2.98 -11.06
C GLU A 61 -26.72 -1.71 -11.61
N PRO A 62 -26.92 -1.37 -12.89
CA PRO A 62 -26.32 -0.18 -13.51
C PRO A 62 -26.60 1.13 -12.77
N TYR A 63 -27.83 1.37 -12.30
CA TYR A 63 -28.17 2.62 -11.61
C TYR A 63 -27.43 2.76 -10.27
N PHE A 64 -27.31 1.66 -9.53
CA PHE A 64 -26.52 1.59 -8.32
C PHE A 64 -25.04 1.92 -8.62
N PHE A 65 -24.51 1.34 -9.69
CA PHE A 65 -23.12 1.55 -10.06
C PHE A 65 -22.82 3.01 -10.45
N ILE A 66 -23.75 3.71 -11.11
CA ILE A 66 -23.61 5.16 -11.38
C ILE A 66 -23.49 5.94 -10.06
N GLY A 67 -24.32 5.61 -9.06
CA GLY A 67 -24.22 6.21 -7.73
C GLY A 67 -22.87 5.94 -7.06
N TYR A 68 -22.35 4.71 -7.21
CA TYR A 68 -21.01 4.36 -6.76
C TYR A 68 -19.90 5.17 -7.45
N LEU A 69 -19.99 5.41 -8.76
CA LEU A 69 -19.01 6.22 -9.49
C LEU A 69 -18.96 7.68 -9.00
N ILE A 70 -20.12 8.26 -8.70
CA ILE A 70 -20.20 9.61 -8.11
C ILE A 70 -19.59 9.60 -6.71
N SER A 71 -19.92 8.59 -5.91
CA SER A 71 -19.40 8.43 -4.55
C SER A 71 -17.87 8.30 -4.53
N ILE A 72 -17.29 7.37 -5.29
CA ILE A 72 -15.83 7.16 -5.31
C ILE A 72 -15.08 8.39 -5.82
N ALA A 73 -15.66 9.16 -6.75
CA ALA A 73 -15.06 10.40 -7.22
C ALA A 73 -15.01 11.47 -6.12
N ILE A 74 -16.13 11.70 -5.41
CA ILE A 74 -16.20 12.72 -4.35
C ILE A 74 -15.35 12.31 -3.14
N PHE A 75 -15.64 11.14 -2.56
CA PHE A 75 -14.92 10.68 -1.36
C PHE A 75 -13.44 10.42 -1.65
N GLY A 76 -13.13 9.83 -2.81
CA GLY A 76 -11.75 9.57 -3.22
C GLY A 76 -10.95 10.85 -3.43
N LEU A 77 -11.54 11.91 -3.99
CA LEU A 77 -10.89 13.21 -4.13
C LEU A 77 -10.53 13.82 -2.78
N TYR A 78 -11.49 13.91 -1.86
CA TYR A 78 -11.25 14.47 -0.53
C TYR A 78 -10.24 13.64 0.26
N GLN A 79 -10.32 12.31 0.16
CA GLN A 79 -9.37 11.42 0.82
C GLN A 79 -7.94 11.57 0.25
N ALA A 80 -7.80 11.75 -1.07
CA ALA A 80 -6.50 11.98 -1.70
C ALA A 80 -5.86 13.29 -1.21
N ILE A 81 -6.64 14.38 -1.18
CA ILE A 81 -6.19 15.69 -0.69
C ILE A 81 -5.80 15.61 0.78
N PHE A 82 -6.63 14.96 1.61
CA PHE A 82 -6.36 14.80 3.03
C PHE A 82 -5.04 14.07 3.27
N MET A 83 -4.82 12.92 2.62
CA MET A 83 -3.61 12.12 2.81
C MET A 83 -2.35 12.85 2.31
N ALA A 84 -2.44 13.56 1.17
CA ALA A 84 -1.32 14.35 0.66
C ALA A 84 -0.95 15.49 1.61
N ASN A 85 -1.94 16.23 2.10
CA ASN A 85 -1.72 17.36 3.01
C ASN A 85 -1.23 16.91 4.39
N ALA A 86 -1.81 15.85 4.95
CA ALA A 86 -1.40 15.31 6.25
C ALA A 86 0.04 14.81 6.22
N GLY A 87 0.40 13.99 5.23
CA GLY A 87 1.78 13.50 5.08
C GLY A 87 2.77 14.62 4.77
N GLY A 88 2.41 15.58 3.93
CA GLY A 88 3.25 16.76 3.65
C GLY A 88 3.44 17.66 4.87
N ALA A 89 2.43 17.81 5.73
CA ALA A 89 2.55 18.57 6.97
C ALA A 89 3.51 17.91 7.95
N TRP A 90 3.47 16.58 8.11
CA TRP A 90 4.41 15.85 8.96
C TRP A 90 5.86 15.92 8.45
N ASP A 91 6.09 15.79 7.13
CA ASP A 91 7.43 15.96 6.55
C ASP A 91 7.96 17.39 6.75
N ASN A 92 7.13 18.40 6.51
CA ASN A 92 7.52 19.80 6.69
C ASN A 92 7.80 20.13 8.17
N ALA A 93 7.00 19.60 9.10
CA ALA A 93 7.25 19.75 10.53
C ALA A 93 8.61 19.16 10.93
N LYS A 94 8.94 17.96 10.43
CA LYS A 94 10.27 17.36 10.63
C LYS A 94 11.37 18.26 10.07
N LYS A 95 11.23 18.76 8.84
CA LYS A 95 12.22 19.66 8.21
C LYS A 95 12.45 20.95 9.00
N ILE A 96 11.41 21.54 9.59
CA ILE A 96 11.54 22.73 10.47
C ILE A 96 12.41 22.40 11.68
N VAL A 97 12.17 21.26 12.35
CA VAL A 97 12.96 20.82 13.51
C VAL A 97 14.42 20.58 13.12
N GLU A 98 14.66 19.98 11.96
CA GLU A 98 15.99 19.65 11.47
C GLU A 98 16.81 20.87 11.04
N VAL A 99 16.19 21.82 10.33
CA VAL A 99 16.89 22.90 9.62
C VAL A 99 16.81 24.23 10.36
N GLU A 100 15.62 24.62 10.82
CA GLU A 100 15.41 25.93 11.46
C GLU A 100 15.76 25.87 12.94
N LEU A 101 15.22 24.87 13.66
CA LEU A 101 15.48 24.70 15.09
C LEU A 101 16.82 24.03 15.37
N LYS A 102 17.38 23.30 14.39
CA LYS A 102 18.65 22.55 14.51
C LYS A 102 18.67 21.57 15.68
N GLN A 103 17.52 20.96 15.96
CA GLN A 103 17.32 20.07 17.12
C GLN A 103 17.38 18.60 16.73
N LYS A 104 18.30 18.20 15.82
CA LYS A 104 18.49 16.80 15.45
C LYS A 104 18.92 15.95 16.66
N GLY A 105 18.38 14.73 16.77
CA GLY A 105 18.67 13.80 17.86
C GLY A 105 18.08 14.20 19.21
N THR A 106 17.13 15.14 19.23
CA THR A 106 16.34 15.46 20.42
C THR A 106 15.05 14.64 20.43
N PRO A 107 14.39 14.47 21.60
CA PRO A 107 13.09 13.79 21.67
C PRO A 107 12.01 14.42 20.77
N LEU A 108 12.14 15.72 20.47
CA LEU A 108 11.25 16.41 19.53
C LEU A 108 11.50 15.95 18.08
N HIS A 109 12.76 15.82 17.68
CA HIS A 109 13.12 15.31 16.35
C HIS A 109 12.65 13.87 16.17
N ASP A 110 12.87 13.01 17.16
CA ASP A 110 12.42 11.61 17.13
C ASP A 110 10.91 11.50 16.94
N ALA A 111 10.13 12.33 17.66
CA ALA A 111 8.67 12.37 17.51
C ALA A 111 8.24 12.82 16.09
N CYS A 112 8.93 13.80 15.51
CA CYS A 112 8.68 14.25 14.13
C CYS A 112 9.08 13.20 13.08
N VAL A 113 10.15 12.44 13.31
CA VAL A 113 10.56 11.32 12.45
C VAL A 113 9.50 10.22 12.44
N VAL A 114 8.93 9.87 13.60
CA VAL A 114 7.81 8.93 13.67
C VAL A 114 6.60 9.46 12.89
N GLY A 115 6.28 10.75 13.03
CA GLY A 115 5.20 11.40 12.27
C GLY A 115 5.39 11.31 10.75
N ASP A 116 6.58 11.62 10.26
CA ASP A 116 6.90 11.53 8.83
C ASP A 116 6.86 10.07 8.33
N THR A 117 7.35 9.12 9.13
CA THR A 117 7.30 7.68 8.80
C THR A 117 5.86 7.16 8.65
N VAL A 118 4.91 7.70 9.43
CA VAL A 118 3.47 7.42 9.28
C VAL A 118 2.89 8.14 8.05
N GLY A 119 3.41 9.33 7.74
CA GLY A 119 2.99 10.16 6.60
C GLY A 119 3.47 9.68 5.23
N ASP A 120 4.60 8.98 5.14
CA ASP A 120 5.19 8.52 3.87
C ASP A 120 4.22 7.65 3.05
N PRO A 121 3.56 6.60 3.61
CA PRO A 121 2.57 5.84 2.85
C PRO A 121 1.34 6.65 2.43
N PHE A 122 1.04 7.75 3.13
CA PHE A 122 -0.11 8.62 2.84
C PHE A 122 0.21 9.55 1.67
N LYS A 123 1.33 10.27 1.72
CA LYS A 123 1.70 11.28 0.70
C LYS A 123 2.30 10.66 -0.57
N ASP A 124 3.06 9.57 -0.47
CA ASP A 124 3.82 9.04 -1.63
C ASP A 124 3.16 7.84 -2.29
N THR A 125 2.29 7.13 -1.59
CA THR A 125 1.65 5.91 -2.13
C THR A 125 0.14 6.08 -2.27
N SER A 126 -0.58 6.22 -1.15
CA SER A 126 -2.04 6.09 -1.13
C SER A 126 -2.74 7.27 -1.81
N SER A 127 -2.32 8.52 -1.53
CA SER A 127 -2.92 9.71 -2.14
C SER A 127 -2.68 9.78 -3.65
N VAL A 128 -1.46 9.47 -4.10
CA VAL A 128 -1.09 9.42 -5.52
C VAL A 128 -1.86 8.31 -6.25
N ALA A 129 -2.08 7.15 -5.61
CA ALA A 129 -2.77 6.02 -6.20
C ALA A 129 -4.29 6.22 -6.35
N LEU A 130 -4.93 7.07 -5.55
CA LEU A 130 -6.38 7.27 -5.62
C LEU A 130 -6.83 7.88 -6.97
N ASN A 131 -6.07 8.80 -7.55
CA ASN A 131 -6.41 9.43 -8.82
C ASN A 131 -6.51 8.42 -10.00
N PRO A 132 -5.50 7.56 -10.27
CA PRO A 132 -5.63 6.53 -11.29
C PRO A 132 -6.69 5.47 -10.95
N VAL A 133 -6.91 5.14 -9.67
CA VAL A 133 -8.00 4.22 -9.28
C VAL A 133 -9.37 4.79 -9.63
N ILE A 134 -9.62 6.07 -9.32
CA ILE A 134 -10.89 6.75 -9.66
C ILE A 134 -11.05 6.80 -11.19
N LYS A 135 -10.03 7.26 -11.93
CA LYS A 135 -10.08 7.37 -13.39
C LYS A 135 -10.26 6.02 -14.08
N PHE A 136 -9.59 4.99 -13.58
CA PHE A 136 -9.76 3.63 -14.11
C PHE A 136 -11.17 3.14 -13.84
N THR A 137 -11.65 3.22 -12.59
CA THR A 137 -12.99 2.75 -12.21
C THR A 137 -14.09 3.45 -12.99
N THR A 138 -13.96 4.76 -13.26
CA THR A 138 -14.96 5.51 -14.03
C THR A 138 -14.91 5.18 -15.52
N LEU A 139 -13.73 5.21 -16.16
CA LEU A 139 -13.61 4.94 -17.60
C LEU A 139 -13.92 3.49 -17.94
N PHE A 140 -13.35 2.54 -17.19
CA PHE A 140 -13.65 1.11 -17.36
C PHE A 140 -15.08 0.79 -16.94
N GLY A 141 -15.58 1.45 -15.90
CA GLY A 141 -16.94 1.26 -15.40
C GLY A 141 -18.02 1.57 -16.44
N LEU A 142 -17.84 2.58 -17.27
CA LEU A 142 -18.78 2.88 -18.36
C LEU A 142 -18.87 1.70 -19.36
N LEU A 143 -17.73 1.12 -19.74
CA LEU A 143 -17.68 -0.06 -20.61
C LEU A 143 -18.30 -1.29 -19.92
N ALA A 144 -18.05 -1.45 -18.62
CA ALA A 144 -18.63 -2.54 -17.83
C ALA A 144 -20.16 -2.45 -17.73
N VAL A 145 -20.71 -1.24 -17.59
CA VAL A 145 -22.16 -1.01 -17.58
C VAL A 145 -22.79 -1.35 -18.93
N GLU A 146 -22.19 -0.91 -20.02
CA GLU A 146 -22.69 -1.22 -21.38
C GLU A 146 -22.73 -2.74 -21.59
N LEU A 147 -21.66 -3.44 -21.18
CA LEU A 147 -21.59 -4.89 -21.23
C LEU A 147 -22.66 -5.56 -20.35
N ALA A 148 -22.88 -5.07 -19.13
CA ALA A 148 -23.89 -5.61 -18.20
C ALA A 148 -25.32 -5.46 -18.75
N VAL A 149 -25.63 -4.31 -19.33
CA VAL A 149 -26.94 -4.03 -19.95
C VAL A 149 -27.17 -4.94 -21.14
N GLU A 150 -26.19 -5.06 -22.04
CA GLU A 150 -26.32 -5.90 -23.23
C GLU A 150 -26.42 -7.39 -22.88
N LEU A 151 -25.66 -7.86 -21.90
CA LEU A 151 -25.75 -9.25 -21.45
C LEU A 151 -27.12 -9.57 -20.82
N THR A 152 -27.65 -8.65 -20.01
CA THR A 152 -28.98 -8.79 -19.42
C THR A 152 -30.07 -8.85 -20.48
N ARG A 153 -29.93 -8.03 -21.54
CA ARG A 153 -30.87 -7.99 -22.67
C ARG A 153 -30.84 -9.28 -23.50
N THR A 154 -29.66 -9.86 -23.71
CA THR A 154 -29.47 -11.00 -24.63
C THR A 154 -29.57 -12.37 -23.97
N GLN A 155 -29.07 -12.51 -22.74
CA GLN A 155 -28.97 -13.79 -22.03
C GLN A 155 -29.79 -13.85 -20.73
N GLY A 156 -30.44 -12.76 -20.36
CA GLY A 156 -31.33 -12.68 -19.22
C GLY A 156 -30.62 -12.35 -17.90
N SER A 157 -31.40 -11.84 -16.95
CA SER A 157 -30.92 -11.33 -15.66
C SER A 157 -30.19 -12.37 -14.80
N THR A 158 -30.60 -13.65 -14.87
CA THR A 158 -30.02 -14.71 -14.05
C THR A 158 -28.53 -14.92 -14.33
N LEU A 159 -28.13 -14.89 -15.61
CA LEU A 159 -26.72 -15.05 -15.98
C LEU A 159 -25.91 -13.82 -15.53
N THR A 160 -26.44 -12.62 -15.75
CA THR A 160 -25.77 -11.38 -15.34
C THR A 160 -25.50 -11.36 -13.83
N HIS A 161 -26.52 -11.69 -13.02
CA HIS A 161 -26.37 -11.74 -11.56
C HIS A 161 -25.45 -12.87 -11.09
N ALA A 162 -25.45 -14.02 -11.78
CA ALA A 162 -24.48 -15.08 -11.50
C ALA A 162 -23.03 -14.62 -11.75
N LEU A 163 -22.78 -13.93 -12.87
CA LEU A 163 -21.45 -13.35 -13.15
C LEU A 163 -21.08 -12.26 -12.15
N ALA A 164 -22.04 -11.41 -11.76
CA ALA A 164 -21.82 -10.39 -10.73
C ALA A 164 -21.34 -11.02 -9.41
N ALA A 165 -21.97 -12.12 -8.98
CA ALA A 165 -21.56 -12.87 -7.80
C ALA A 165 -20.16 -13.48 -7.95
N VAL A 166 -19.83 -14.06 -9.12
CA VAL A 166 -18.49 -14.60 -9.38
C VAL A 166 -17.43 -13.50 -9.33
N PHE A 167 -17.64 -12.38 -9.99
CA PHE A 167 -16.70 -11.25 -9.95
C PHE A 167 -16.54 -10.69 -8.53
N PHE A 168 -17.64 -10.60 -7.78
CA PHE A 168 -17.59 -10.16 -6.39
C PHE A 168 -16.75 -11.10 -5.53
N LEU A 169 -16.93 -12.43 -5.67
CA LEU A 169 -16.14 -13.42 -4.94
C LEU A 169 -14.65 -13.36 -5.29
N ILE A 170 -14.32 -13.17 -6.58
CA ILE A 170 -12.92 -12.98 -7.00
C ILE A 170 -12.34 -11.71 -6.38
N SER A 171 -13.07 -10.59 -6.43
CA SER A 171 -12.64 -9.34 -5.82
C SER A 171 -12.43 -9.50 -4.30
N ALA A 172 -13.40 -10.10 -3.60
CA ALA A 172 -13.32 -10.37 -2.16
C ALA A 172 -12.14 -11.29 -1.80
N PHE A 173 -11.84 -12.28 -2.64
CA PHE A 173 -10.65 -13.11 -2.48
C PHE A 173 -9.37 -12.30 -2.60
N PHE A 174 -9.26 -11.38 -3.58
CA PHE A 174 -8.08 -10.53 -3.73
C PHE A 174 -7.96 -9.47 -2.62
N VAL A 175 -9.07 -8.95 -2.10
CA VAL A 175 -9.10 -8.12 -0.89
C VAL A 175 -8.54 -8.93 0.28
N TRP A 176 -9.08 -10.11 0.53
CA TRP A 176 -8.60 -10.98 1.61
C TRP A 176 -7.12 -11.36 1.43
N ARG A 177 -6.70 -11.72 0.22
CA ARG A 177 -5.30 -12.01 -0.11
C ARG A 177 -4.39 -10.80 0.12
N SER A 178 -4.86 -9.60 -0.20
CA SER A 178 -4.14 -8.36 0.04
C SER A 178 -3.94 -8.12 1.54
N PHE A 179 -5.01 -8.26 2.32
CA PHE A 179 -4.95 -8.03 3.76
C PHE A 179 -4.23 -9.13 4.52
N TYR A 180 -4.43 -10.40 4.20
CA TYR A 180 -3.97 -11.55 5.00
C TYR A 180 -2.90 -12.37 4.30
N GLY A 181 -3.03 -12.60 2.99
CA GLY A 181 -2.06 -13.37 2.21
C GLY A 181 -0.72 -12.66 1.95
N MET A 182 -0.68 -11.33 2.04
CA MET A 182 0.56 -10.55 2.00
C MET A 182 1.16 -10.29 3.39
N ARG A 183 0.48 -10.69 4.48
CA ARG A 183 1.06 -10.64 5.82
C ARG A 183 2.08 -11.76 5.93
N ILE A 184 3.26 -11.42 6.41
CA ILE A 184 4.34 -12.36 6.69
C ILE A 184 3.82 -13.46 7.64
N GLY A 185 3.81 -14.70 7.16
CA GLY A 185 3.97 -15.88 8.01
C GLY A 185 5.46 -16.06 8.33
N ALA A 186 5.76 -16.60 9.51
CA ALA A 186 7.11 -16.74 10.07
C ALA A 186 8.10 -17.58 9.22
N GLU A 187 7.65 -18.19 8.12
CA GLU A 187 8.41 -19.16 7.31
C GLU A 187 9.36 -18.54 6.27
N GLY A 188 9.39 -17.21 6.15
CA GLY A 188 10.24 -16.51 5.18
C GLY A 188 11.37 -15.69 5.80
N ALA A 189 11.73 -15.95 7.06
CA ALA A 189 12.92 -15.36 7.65
C ALA A 189 14.15 -15.89 6.89
N PRO A 190 15.07 -15.04 6.43
CA PRO A 190 16.37 -15.54 6.00
C PRO A 190 16.96 -16.33 7.18
N THR A 191 17.35 -17.57 6.94
CA THR A 191 17.98 -18.40 7.97
C THR A 191 19.22 -17.69 8.47
N VAL A 192 19.14 -17.11 9.66
CA VAL A 192 20.31 -16.62 10.39
C VAL A 192 21.17 -17.86 10.66
N PRO A 193 22.43 -17.92 10.19
CA PRO A 193 23.28 -19.07 10.44
C PRO A 193 23.39 -19.30 11.95
N ALA A 194 23.14 -20.54 12.37
CA ALA A 194 23.17 -20.96 13.76
C ALA A 194 24.57 -20.70 14.35
N GLY A 195 24.69 -19.64 15.15
CA GLY A 195 25.98 -19.24 15.74
C GLY A 195 26.00 -17.88 16.45
N MET A 196 24.98 -17.03 16.28
CA MET A 196 24.87 -15.77 17.03
C MET A 196 23.64 -15.79 17.94
N GLY A 197 23.68 -16.67 18.93
CA GLY A 197 22.85 -16.52 20.12
C GLY A 197 23.48 -15.44 21.00
N GLU A 198 22.64 -14.55 21.51
CA GLU A 198 22.95 -13.51 22.51
C GLU A 198 23.57 -12.21 21.95
N MET A 199 22.72 -11.31 21.49
CA MET A 199 22.95 -9.88 21.74
C MET A 199 21.61 -9.19 22.05
N GLY A 200 21.61 -8.45 23.15
CA GLY A 200 20.44 -7.99 23.88
C GLY A 200 19.47 -7.12 23.08
N THR A 201 18.25 -7.10 23.58
CA THR A 201 17.12 -6.29 23.12
C THR A 201 17.33 -4.81 23.43
N ASP A 202 18.25 -4.14 22.71
CA ASP A 202 18.40 -2.69 22.83
C ASP A 202 17.69 -2.02 21.64
N THR A 203 16.43 -1.67 21.89
CA THR A 203 15.55 -0.91 20.97
C THR A 203 15.92 0.57 20.86
N GLU A 204 17.06 1.02 21.40
CA GLU A 204 17.40 2.45 21.54
C GLU A 204 18.16 3.05 20.34
N GLY A 205 18.68 2.24 19.41
CA GLY A 205 19.57 2.74 18.33
C GLY A 205 18.90 3.26 17.05
N LEU A 206 17.58 3.18 16.89
CA LEU A 206 16.90 3.51 15.62
C LEU A 206 16.39 4.94 15.52
N ALA A 207 16.55 5.74 16.57
CA ALA A 207 16.06 7.12 16.60
C ALA A 207 17.09 8.18 16.14
N GLN A 208 18.37 7.82 15.94
CA GLN A 208 19.44 8.83 15.84
C GLN A 208 20.03 9.12 14.45
N ARG A 209 19.31 8.93 13.33
CA ARG A 209 19.80 9.43 12.02
C ARG A 209 18.74 10.06 11.15
#